data_AF-A0A7C5EWR1-F1
#
_entry.id   AF-A0A7C5EWR1-F1
#
_cell.length_a   1.000
_cell.length_b   1.000
_cell.length_c   1.000
_cell.angle_alpha   90.00
_cell.angle_beta   90.00
_cell.angle_gamma   90.00
#
_symmetry.space_group_name_H-M   'P 1'
#
loop_
_entity.id
_entity.type
_entity.pdbx_description
1 polymer ?
#
loop_
_entity_poly.entity_id
_entity_poly.type
_entity_poly.pdbx_seq_one_letter_code
_entity_poly.pdbx_strand_id
1 'polypeptide(L)'
;EPLREGHFERQIMQIGIGQGMLAQAGVVIILSAVPARTERRYGARAERYILLEAGHAAQNIYLAAEGYGLGACAVGAFDDEALNAFLQIDGRRERALYMMAVGKRRV
;
A
#
# COMPACT_ATOMS: atom_id res chain seq x y z
N GLU A 1 6.38 15.51 -9.86
CA GLU A 1 5.22 15.57 -10.77
C GLU A 1 4.38 14.31 -10.59
N PRO A 2 3.06 14.35 -10.81
CA PRO A 2 2.21 13.16 -10.70
C PRO A 2 2.59 12.12 -11.77
N LEU A 3 2.58 10.84 -11.39
CA LEU A 3 2.83 9.74 -12.33
C LEU A 3 1.68 9.57 -13.34
N ARG A 4 0.45 9.84 -12.89
CA ARG A 4 -0.77 9.90 -13.70
C ARG A 4 -1.85 10.68 -12.93
N GLU A 5 -2.64 11.48 -13.64
CA GLU A 5 -3.85 12.12 -13.10
C GLU A 5 -5.10 11.36 -13.54
N GLY A 6 -6.13 11.33 -12.70
CA GLY A 6 -7.39 10.67 -13.01
C GLY A 6 -8.18 10.24 -11.78
N HIS A 7 -9.36 9.67 -12.04
CA HIS A 7 -10.26 9.09 -11.04
C HIS A 7 -9.99 7.59 -10.94
N PHE A 8 -9.38 7.16 -9.83
CA PHE A 8 -8.91 5.78 -9.65
C PHE A 8 -9.73 4.99 -8.61
N GLU A 9 -10.78 5.57 -8.03
CA GLU A 9 -11.54 5.03 -6.90
C GLU A 9 -12.11 3.64 -7.22
N ARG A 10 -12.75 3.49 -8.38
CA ARG A 10 -13.30 2.19 -8.82
C ARG A 10 -12.21 1.20 -9.17
N GLN A 11 -11.15 1.66 -9.84
CA GLN A 11 -10.04 0.81 -10.26
C GLN A 11 -9.28 0.24 -9.06
N ILE A 12 -8.95 1.07 -8.07
CA ILE A 12 -8.23 0.64 -6.88
C ILE A 12 -9.08 -0.31 -6.01
N MET A 13 -10.39 -0.09 -5.95
CA MET A 13 -11.32 -1.03 -5.30
C MET A 13 -11.33 -2.40 -5.97
N GLN A 14 -11.32 -2.43 -7.32
CA GLN A 14 -11.26 -3.69 -8.07
C GLN A 14 -9.94 -4.42 -7.85
N ILE A 15 -8.81 -3.70 -7.88
CA ILE A 15 -7.49 -4.24 -7.56
C ILE A 15 -7.46 -4.79 -6.13
N GLY A 16 -8.09 -4.10 -5.17
CA GLY A 16 -8.30 -4.58 -3.81
C GLY A 16 -9.45 -5.58 -3.66
N ILE A 17 -9.75 -6.38 -4.68
CA ILE A 17 -10.70 -7.51 -4.64
C ILE A 17 -12.09 -7.08 -4.12
N GLY A 18 -12.55 -5.90 -4.55
CA GLY A 18 -13.89 -5.39 -4.22
C GLY A 18 -14.03 -4.78 -2.82
N GLN A 19 -12.93 -4.51 -2.11
CA GLN A 19 -12.97 -3.88 -0.79
C GLN A 19 -13.39 -2.40 -0.89
N GLY A 20 -14.68 -2.14 -0.66
CA GLY A 20 -15.32 -0.85 -0.90
C GLY A 20 -14.71 0.35 -0.16
N MET A 21 -14.02 0.12 0.97
CA MET A 21 -13.31 1.18 1.70
C MET A 21 -12.20 1.85 0.88
N LEU A 22 -11.60 1.16 -0.10
CA LEU A 22 -10.58 1.72 -0.98
C LEU A 22 -11.16 2.78 -1.93
N ALA A 23 -12.39 2.57 -2.42
CA ALA A 23 -13.08 3.54 -3.29
C ALA A 23 -13.55 4.78 -2.53
N GLN A 24 -13.72 4.66 -1.21
CA GLN A 24 -14.27 5.71 -0.34
C GLN A 24 -13.19 6.44 0.47
N ALA A 25 -11.96 5.94 0.43
CA ALA A 25 -10.82 6.54 1.11
C ALA A 25 -10.55 7.94 0.55
N GLY A 26 -10.13 8.86 1.40
CA GLY A 26 -9.60 10.15 0.94
C GLY A 26 -8.23 9.99 0.28
N VAL A 27 -7.47 8.98 0.70
CA VAL A 27 -6.22 8.55 0.06
C VAL A 27 -6.00 7.06 0.29
N VAL A 28 -5.43 6.38 -0.72
CA VAL A 28 -4.89 5.02 -0.57
C VAL A 28 -3.38 5.11 -0.64
N ILE A 29 -2.69 4.78 0.45
CA ILE A 29 -1.23 4.71 0.48
C ILE A 29 -0.81 3.29 0.17
N ILE A 30 0.08 3.11 -0.81
CA ILE A 30 0.60 1.79 -1.20
C ILE A 30 2.06 1.72 -0.79
N LEU A 31 2.41 0.68 -0.04
CA LEU A 31 3.79 0.38 0.34
C LEU A 31 4.36 -0.62 -0.67
N SER A 32 5.45 -0.24 -1.33
CA SER A 32 6.25 -1.12 -2.19
C SER A 32 7.64 -1.34 -1.58
N ALA A 33 8.34 -2.36 -2.06
CA ALA A 33 9.73 -2.59 -1.73
C ALA A 33 10.57 -2.92 -2.96
N VAL A 34 11.83 -2.50 -2.90
CA VAL A 34 12.90 -2.86 -3.84
C VAL A 34 13.82 -3.86 -3.14
N PRO A 35 13.60 -5.19 -3.28
CA PRO A 35 14.24 -6.19 -2.43
C PRO A 35 15.77 -6.13 -2.45
N ALA A 36 16.34 -5.86 -3.63
CA ALA A 36 17.78 -5.73 -3.84
C ALA A 36 18.47 -4.73 -2.89
N ARG A 37 17.76 -3.67 -2.45
CA ARG A 37 18.31 -2.67 -1.51
C ARG A 37 18.57 -3.27 -0.13
N THR A 38 17.70 -4.18 0.30
CA THR A 38 17.77 -4.84 1.61
C THR A 38 18.62 -6.11 1.52
N GLU A 39 18.49 -6.88 0.44
CA GLU A 39 19.27 -8.09 0.17
C GLU A 39 20.78 -7.84 0.15
N ARG A 40 21.21 -6.69 -0.42
CA ARG A 40 22.62 -6.30 -0.45
C ARG A 40 23.28 -6.34 0.93
N ARG A 41 22.53 -6.04 2.00
CA ARG A 41 23.04 -6.01 3.37
C ARG A 41 22.69 -7.25 4.19
N TYR A 42 21.52 -7.84 3.96
CA TYR A 42 20.95 -8.85 4.85
C TYR A 42 20.73 -10.23 4.21
N GLY A 43 21.04 -10.38 2.92
CA GLY A 43 20.92 -11.64 2.17
C GLY A 43 19.56 -12.31 2.38
N ALA A 44 19.57 -13.59 2.74
CA ALA A 44 18.36 -14.40 2.93
C ALA A 44 17.38 -13.86 4.00
N ARG A 45 17.80 -12.95 4.90
CA ARG A 45 16.93 -12.33 5.91
C ARG A 45 16.19 -11.11 5.38
N ALA A 46 16.52 -10.62 4.19
CA ALA A 46 15.95 -9.39 3.65
C ALA A 46 14.43 -9.44 3.55
N GLU A 47 13.86 -10.55 3.11
CA GLU A 47 12.40 -10.72 3.01
C GLU A 47 11.70 -10.45 4.34
N ARG A 48 12.21 -11.05 5.42
CA ARG A 48 11.66 -10.85 6.76
C ARG A 48 11.73 -9.40 7.19
N TYR A 49 12.84 -8.73 6.92
CA TYR A 49 13.00 -7.32 7.28
C TYR A 49 12.11 -6.40 6.44
N ILE A 50 11.97 -6.67 5.14
CA ILE A 50 11.06 -5.91 4.27
C ILE A 50 9.62 -5.95 4.82
N LEU A 51 9.14 -7.13 5.19
CA LEU A 51 7.79 -7.28 5.74
C LEU A 51 7.62 -6.64 7.12
N LEU A 52 8.64 -6.74 7.99
CA LEU A 52 8.63 -6.07 9.29
C LEU A 52 8.60 -4.54 9.14
N GLU A 53 9.42 -3.98 8.25
CA GLU A 53 9.46 -2.54 7.97
C GLU A 53 8.13 -2.05 7.36
N ALA A 54 7.53 -2.82 6.44
CA ALA A 54 6.21 -2.50 5.90
C ALA A 54 5.13 -2.49 7.00
N GLY A 55 5.17 -3.44 7.93
CA GLY A 55 4.28 -3.47 9.09
C GLY A 55 4.47 -2.28 10.03
N HIS A 56 5.72 -1.92 10.34
CA HIS A 56 6.04 -0.73 11.15
C HIS A 56 5.56 0.57 10.48
N ALA A 57 5.81 0.71 9.17
CA ALA A 57 5.35 1.87 8.41
C ALA A 57 3.82 1.97 8.39
N ALA A 58 3.12 0.85 8.18
CA ALA A 58 1.66 0.80 8.23
C ALA A 58 1.11 1.18 9.61
N GLN A 59 1.73 0.72 10.70
CA GLN A 59 1.32 1.10 12.05
C GLN A 59 1.53 2.60 12.32
N ASN A 60 2.62 3.19 11.82
CA ASN A 60 2.81 4.63 11.90
C ASN A 60 1.73 5.40 11.13
N ILE A 61 1.27 4.90 9.98
CA ILE A 61 0.15 5.48 9.23
C ILE A 61 -1.15 5.40 10.05
N TYR A 62 -1.43 4.26 10.70
CA TYR A 62 -2.58 4.13 11.59
C TYR A 62 -2.56 5.17 12.71
N LEU A 63 -1.43 5.29 13.43
CA LEU A 63 -1.28 6.22 14.54
C LEU A 63 -1.38 7.69 14.09
N ALA A 64 -0.80 8.02 12.93
CA ALA A 64 -0.92 9.34 12.36
C ALA A 64 -2.39 9.65 11.99
N ALA A 65 -3.07 8.73 11.32
CA ALA A 65 -4.48 8.88 10.98
C ALA A 65 -5.34 9.08 12.24
N GLU A 66 -5.15 8.27 13.27
CA GLU A 66 -5.84 8.43 14.56
C GLU A 66 -5.57 9.80 15.19
N GLY A 67 -4.32 10.25 15.20
CA GLY A 67 -3.93 11.57 15.73
C GLY A 67 -4.60 12.74 15.01
N TYR A 68 -4.98 12.57 13.74
CA TYR A 68 -5.75 13.55 12.96
C TYR A 68 -7.28 13.34 13.02
N GLY A 69 -7.77 12.40 13.83
CA GLY A 69 -9.19 12.05 13.90
C GLY A 69 -9.73 11.37 12.63
N LEU A 70 -8.85 10.78 11.84
CA LEU A 70 -9.19 10.01 10.64
C LEU A 70 -9.40 8.53 10.99
N GLY A 71 -9.96 7.79 10.04
CA GLY A 71 -9.90 6.33 10.01
C GLY A 71 -8.83 5.86 9.05
N ALA A 72 -8.18 4.75 9.38
CA ALA A 72 -7.30 4.02 8.47
C ALA A 72 -7.69 2.53 8.47
N CYS A 73 -7.44 1.85 7.37
CA CYS A 73 -7.63 0.41 7.25
C CYS A 73 -6.59 -0.19 6.30
N ALA A 74 -5.86 -1.16 6.82
CA ALA A 74 -4.88 -1.92 6.10
C ALA A 74 -5.53 -2.98 5.22
N VAL A 75 -5.01 -3.14 4.01
CA VAL A 75 -5.47 -4.10 3.01
C VAL A 75 -4.27 -4.90 2.51
N GLY A 76 -4.18 -6.15 2.97
CA GLY A 76 -3.19 -7.12 2.50
C GLY A 76 -3.70 -8.02 1.37
N ALA A 77 -5.00 -8.00 1.09
CA ALA A 77 -5.59 -8.78 0.00
C ALA A 77 -5.82 -7.88 -1.22
N PHE A 78 -5.07 -8.11 -2.29
CA PHE A 78 -5.17 -7.42 -3.56
C PHE A 78 -4.64 -8.31 -4.70
N ASP A 79 -4.97 -7.96 -5.93
CA ASP A 79 -4.35 -8.54 -7.12
C ASP A 79 -2.94 -7.94 -7.32
N ASP A 80 -1.90 -8.73 -7.03
CA ASP A 80 -0.50 -8.30 -7.15
C ASP A 80 -0.14 -7.83 -8.55
N GLU A 81 -0.57 -8.54 -9.60
CA GLU A 81 -0.23 -8.21 -10.98
C GLU A 81 -0.91 -6.89 -11.38
N ALA A 82 -2.19 -6.75 -11.07
CA ALA A 82 -2.95 -5.53 -11.38
C ALA A 82 -2.43 -4.31 -10.59
N LEU A 83 -2.05 -4.47 -9.31
CA LEU A 83 -1.51 -3.38 -8.51
C LEU A 83 -0.12 -2.94 -9.00
N ASN A 84 0.76 -3.89 -9.33
CA ASN A 84 2.07 -3.58 -9.88
C ASN A 84 1.95 -2.88 -11.25
N ALA A 85 1.07 -3.36 -12.13
CA ALA A 85 0.77 -2.71 -13.41
C ALA A 85 0.20 -1.30 -13.22
N PHE A 86 -0.70 -1.10 -12.25
CA PHE A 86 -1.26 0.21 -11.92
C PHE A 86 -0.18 1.22 -11.51
N LEU A 87 0.81 0.76 -10.75
CA LEU A 87 1.97 1.54 -10.29
C LEU A 87 3.10 1.67 -11.33
N GLN A 88 2.97 1.01 -12.49
CA GLN A 88 4.03 0.94 -13.51
C GLN A 88 5.34 0.32 -12.99
N ILE A 89 5.23 -0.67 -12.09
CA ILE A 89 6.36 -1.46 -11.56
C ILE A 89 6.25 -2.91 -12.02
N ASP A 90 7.39 -3.62 -12.05
CA ASP A 90 7.49 -4.94 -12.70
C ASP A 90 7.16 -6.14 -11.79
N GLY A 91 6.89 -5.90 -10.50
CA GLY A 91 6.63 -6.95 -9.51
C GLY A 91 7.86 -7.81 -9.14
N ARG A 92 9.04 -7.52 -9.72
CA ARG A 92 10.28 -8.29 -9.53
C ARG A 92 11.38 -7.47 -8.86
N ARG A 93 11.78 -6.35 -9.49
CA ARG A 93 12.74 -5.39 -8.94
C ARG A 93 12.08 -4.50 -7.89
N GLU A 94 10.82 -4.18 -8.09
CA GLU A 94 9.97 -3.49 -7.13
C GLU A 94 8.60 -4.16 -7.11
N ARG A 95 8.05 -4.41 -5.92
CA ARG A 95 6.72 -5.00 -5.76
C ARG A 95 5.91 -4.31 -4.69
N ALA A 96 4.61 -4.18 -4.91
CA ALA A 96 3.67 -3.78 -3.87
C ALA A 96 3.60 -4.84 -2.76
N LEU A 97 3.40 -4.38 -1.52
CA LEU A 97 3.32 -5.23 -0.33
C LEU A 97 2.03 -4.99 0.45
N TYR A 98 1.54 -3.75 0.44
CA TYR A 98 0.47 -3.36 1.34
C TYR A 98 -0.28 -2.14 0.81
N MET A 99 -1.60 -2.09 0.98
CA MET A 99 -2.38 -0.88 0.77
C MET A 99 -2.99 -0.40 2.09
N MET A 100 -3.13 0.90 2.25
CA MET A 100 -3.70 1.54 3.43
C MET A 100 -4.76 2.55 2.97
N ALA A 101 -6.03 2.23 3.17
CA ALA A 101 -7.14 3.17 2.98
C ALA A 101 -7.16 4.15 4.15
N VAL A 102 -7.10 5.45 3.89
CA VAL A 102 -7.17 6.50 4.92
C VAL A 102 -8.22 7.53 4.53
N GLY A 103 -9.06 7.95 5.47
CA GLY A 103 -10.13 8.90 5.19
C GLY A 103 -10.89 9.35 6.43
N LYS A 104 -11.93 10.17 6.23
CA LYS A 104 -12.81 10.59 7.32
C LYS A 104 -13.50 9.38 7.93
N ARG A 105 -13.52 9.30 9.27
CA ARG A 105 -14.30 8.29 9.99
C ARG A 105 -15.78 8.56 9.71
N ARG A 106 -16.49 7.53 9.25
CA ARG A 106 -17.96 7.59 9.19
C ARG A 106 -18.44 7.16 10.57
N VAL A 107 -19.08 8.08 11.26
CA VAL A 107 -19.78 7.85 12.52
C VAL A 107 -21.20 7.39 12.20
#